data_AF-A0A2V6A4K8-F1
#
_entry.id   AF-A0A2V6A4K8-F1
#
_cell.length_a   1.000
_cell.length_b   1.000
_cell.length_c   1.000
_cell.angle_alpha   90.00
_cell.angle_beta   90.00
_cell.angle_gamma   90.00
#
_symmetry.space_group_name_H-M   'P 1'
#
loop_
_entity.id
_entity.type
_entity.pdbx_description
1 polymer ?
#
loop_
_entity_poly.entity_id
_entity_poly.type
_entity_poly.pdbx_seq_one_letter_code
_entity_poly.pdbx_strand_id
1 'polypeptide(L)'
;MCYTAVSLFAEDRAQAHALKLNRTAFQHAQELISAGRFIPDGKGAWSEHRPSADEENTFIRLNGFAEYAKWHLGIDERYPENTKRRYKFPYGDFKDVHRCGLLAARSRAIQYRYYDIEDAAGRLIEMSSRKREQAAAPLPNP
;
A
#
# COMPACT_ATOMS: atom_id res chain seq x y z
N MET A 1 -5.13 22.43 -35.80
CA MET A 1 -5.70 21.36 -34.94
C MET A 1 -4.86 21.24 -33.69
N CYS A 2 -5.47 21.36 -32.52
CA CYS A 2 -5.16 20.64 -31.26
C CYS A 2 -5.92 21.35 -30.12
N TYR A 3 -7.24 21.13 -30.09
CA TYR A 3 -7.97 21.16 -28.82
C TYR A 3 -7.38 20.04 -27.93
N THR A 4 -7.42 20.23 -26.61
CA THR A 4 -7.11 19.26 -25.53
C THR A 4 -5.83 19.55 -24.73
N ALA A 5 -5.73 20.73 -24.11
CA ALA A 5 -4.81 20.98 -23.00
C ALA A 5 -5.49 21.40 -21.68
N VAL A 6 -6.83 21.48 -21.67
CA VAL A 6 -7.61 21.89 -20.48
C VAL A 6 -8.18 20.69 -19.70
N SER A 7 -8.26 19.49 -20.32
CA SER A 7 -8.92 18.32 -19.71
C SER A 7 -8.07 17.56 -18.68
N LEU A 8 -6.73 17.59 -18.78
CA LEU A 8 -5.84 16.79 -17.91
C LEU A 8 -5.81 17.24 -16.44
N PHE A 9 -6.15 18.50 -16.12
CA PHE A 9 -6.11 19.01 -14.75
C PHE A 9 -7.42 18.81 -13.95
N ALA A 10 -8.55 18.57 -14.64
CA ALA A 10 -9.83 18.31 -13.98
C ALA A 10 -9.98 16.82 -13.60
N GLU A 11 -9.47 15.92 -14.44
CA GLU A 11 -9.53 14.47 -14.21
C GLU A 11 -8.65 14.03 -13.01
N ASP A 12 -7.47 14.64 -12.87
CA ASP A 12 -6.51 14.37 -11.77
C ASP A 12 -7.06 14.81 -10.40
N ARG A 13 -7.71 15.99 -10.34
CA ARG A 13 -8.39 16.49 -9.12
C ARG A 13 -9.60 15.66 -8.72
N ALA A 14 -10.37 15.18 -9.70
CA ALA A 14 -11.49 14.30 -9.43
C ALA A 14 -11.00 12.94 -8.90
N GLN A 15 -9.90 12.41 -9.42
CA GLN A 15 -9.28 11.16 -8.95
C GLN A 15 -8.78 11.29 -7.52
N ALA A 16 -8.14 12.42 -7.18
CA ALA A 16 -7.67 12.73 -5.84
C ALA A 16 -8.76 12.66 -4.75
N HIS A 17 -10.02 12.94 -5.10
CA HIS A 17 -11.12 13.00 -4.14
C HIS A 17 -11.88 11.68 -3.94
N ALA A 18 -11.66 10.71 -4.82
CA ALA A 18 -12.36 9.41 -4.78
C ALA A 18 -11.58 8.34 -4.03
N LEU A 19 -10.28 8.55 -3.81
CA LEU A 19 -9.38 7.57 -3.22
C LEU A 19 -9.19 7.90 -1.74
N LYS A 20 -9.72 7.05 -0.87
CA LYS A 20 -9.63 7.18 0.59
C LYS A 20 -8.63 6.20 1.18
N LEU A 21 -8.04 6.59 2.31
CA LEU A 21 -7.24 5.70 3.14
C LEU A 21 -8.10 4.56 3.69
N ASN A 22 -7.68 3.33 3.46
CA ASN A 22 -8.22 2.16 4.12
C ASN A 22 -7.63 2.01 5.53
N ARG A 23 -8.40 2.37 6.54
CA ARG A 23 -7.99 2.25 7.95
C ARG A 23 -7.77 0.80 8.36
N THR A 24 -8.59 -0.13 7.87
CA THR A 24 -8.44 -1.57 8.16
C THR A 24 -7.13 -2.10 7.61
N ALA A 25 -6.75 -1.70 6.39
CA ALA A 25 -5.47 -2.06 5.81
C ALA A 25 -4.29 -1.48 6.59
N PHE A 26 -4.40 -0.23 7.02
CA PHE A 26 -3.39 0.41 7.84
C PHE A 26 -3.22 -0.29 9.21
N GLN A 27 -4.31 -0.68 9.86
CA GLN A 27 -4.25 -1.47 11.10
C GLN A 27 -3.62 -2.84 10.87
N HIS A 28 -4.05 -3.54 9.82
CA HIS A 28 -3.49 -4.84 9.47
C HIS A 28 -1.97 -4.77 9.21
N ALA A 29 -1.51 -3.75 8.48
CA ALA A 29 -0.08 -3.54 8.26
C ALA A 29 0.68 -3.24 9.56
N GLN A 30 0.11 -2.47 10.48
CA GLN A 30 0.71 -2.21 11.80
C GLN A 30 0.83 -3.49 12.63
N GLU A 31 -0.20 -4.34 12.62
CA GLU A 31 -0.19 -5.63 13.32
C GLU A 31 0.91 -6.55 12.77
N LEU A 32 1.03 -6.65 11.43
CA LEU A 32 2.06 -7.44 10.78
C LEU A 32 3.47 -6.95 11.13
N ILE A 33 3.71 -5.64 11.04
CA ILE A 33 5.01 -5.06 11.42
C ILE A 33 5.29 -5.30 12.91
N SER A 34 4.29 -5.16 13.77
CA SER A 34 4.42 -5.40 15.21
C SER A 34 4.76 -6.86 15.53
N ALA A 35 4.16 -7.79 14.76
CA ALA A 35 4.44 -9.23 14.81
C ALA A 35 5.78 -9.62 14.16
N GLY A 36 6.51 -8.68 13.55
CA GLY A 36 7.77 -8.97 12.85
C GLY A 36 7.60 -9.58 11.45
N ARG A 37 6.38 -9.57 10.92
CA ARG A 37 6.02 -10.07 9.58
C ARG A 37 6.23 -9.02 8.50
N PHE A 38 7.47 -8.56 8.38
CA PHE A 38 7.85 -7.59 7.36
C PHE A 38 9.22 -7.93 6.78
N ILE A 39 9.38 -7.66 5.48
CA ILE A 39 10.61 -7.88 4.75
C ILE A 39 11.28 -6.51 4.51
N PRO A 40 12.48 -6.28 5.08
CA PRO A 40 13.20 -5.02 4.93
C PRO A 40 13.92 -4.94 3.56
N ASP A 41 13.16 -5.05 2.47
CA ASP A 41 13.67 -4.93 1.10
C ASP A 41 14.10 -3.48 0.75
N GLY A 42 15.08 -3.36 -0.15
CA GLY A 42 15.58 -2.09 -0.68
C GLY A 42 14.70 -1.44 -1.76
N LYS A 43 14.98 -0.17 -2.08
CA LYS A 43 14.33 0.53 -3.23
C LYS A 43 14.70 -0.18 -4.54
N GLY A 44 13.70 -0.61 -5.31
CA GLY A 44 13.88 -1.10 -6.69
C GLY A 44 13.21 -2.44 -7.00
N ALA A 45 13.05 -3.32 -6.01
CA ALA A 45 12.55 -4.68 -6.22
C ALA A 45 11.01 -4.78 -6.39
N TRP A 46 10.26 -3.71 -6.16
CA TRP A 46 8.80 -3.79 -6.16
C TRP A 46 8.18 -4.13 -7.53
N SER A 47 8.81 -3.73 -8.64
CA SER A 47 8.32 -4.08 -9.97
C SER A 47 8.41 -5.59 -10.25
N GLU A 48 9.35 -6.29 -9.61
CA GLU A 48 9.55 -7.74 -9.74
C GLU A 48 8.81 -8.53 -8.65
N HIS A 49 8.64 -7.96 -7.46
CA HIS A 49 7.94 -8.58 -6.32
C HIS A 49 6.43 -8.32 -6.31
N ARG A 50 5.90 -7.53 -7.26
CA ARG A 50 4.46 -7.29 -7.31
C ARG A 50 3.74 -8.59 -7.70
N PRO A 51 2.76 -9.06 -6.89
CA PRO A 51 2.01 -10.25 -7.23
C PRO A 51 1.39 -10.12 -8.63
N SER A 52 1.48 -11.21 -9.38
CA SER A 52 0.88 -11.30 -10.71
C SER A 52 -0.65 -11.22 -10.60
N ALA A 53 -1.32 -10.81 -11.68
CA ALA A 53 -2.78 -10.78 -11.71
C ALA A 53 -3.40 -12.14 -11.35
N ASP A 54 -2.73 -13.26 -11.68
CA ASP A 54 -3.16 -14.61 -11.34
C ASP A 54 -3.05 -14.93 -9.85
N GLU A 55 -2.01 -14.45 -9.16
CA GLU A 55 -1.91 -14.57 -7.71
C GLU A 55 -2.99 -13.76 -7.01
N GLU A 56 -3.26 -12.53 -7.46
CA GLU A 56 -4.36 -11.72 -6.95
C GLU A 56 -5.72 -12.43 -7.15
N ASN A 57 -5.95 -13.00 -8.34
CA ASN A 57 -7.17 -13.75 -8.65
C ASN A 57 -7.35 -14.97 -7.74
N THR A 58 -6.26 -15.70 -7.52
CA THR A 58 -6.24 -16.90 -6.67
C THR A 58 -6.49 -16.52 -5.22
N PHE A 59 -5.84 -15.47 -4.73
CA PHE A 59 -6.03 -14.97 -3.38
C PHE A 59 -7.48 -14.54 -3.13
N ILE A 60 -8.08 -13.80 -4.07
CA ILE A 60 -9.49 -13.38 -3.98
C ILE A 60 -10.43 -14.59 -4.05
N ARG A 61 -10.13 -15.60 -4.86
CA ARG A 61 -10.93 -16.83 -4.90
C ARG A 61 -10.89 -17.60 -3.57
N LEU A 62 -9.75 -17.62 -2.90
CA LEU A 62 -9.56 -18.39 -1.67
C LEU A 62 -10.06 -17.65 -0.42
N ASN A 63 -9.81 -16.34 -0.33
CA ASN A 63 -10.05 -15.55 0.88
C ASN A 63 -11.16 -14.49 0.71
N GLY A 64 -11.54 -14.18 -0.51
CA GLY A 64 -12.52 -13.14 -0.83
C GLY A 64 -11.92 -11.73 -0.93
N PHE A 65 -12.78 -10.77 -1.29
CA PHE A 65 -12.40 -9.36 -1.42
C PHE A 65 -12.13 -8.68 -0.07
N ALA A 66 -12.72 -9.18 1.02
CA ALA A 66 -12.53 -8.62 2.35
C ALA A 66 -11.06 -8.72 2.80
N GLU A 67 -10.41 -9.87 2.60
CA GLU A 67 -8.98 -10.01 2.87
C GLU A 67 -8.16 -9.21 1.87
N TYR A 68 -8.50 -9.24 0.58
CA TYR A 68 -7.79 -8.45 -0.44
C TYR A 68 -7.79 -6.95 -0.11
N ALA A 69 -8.89 -6.43 0.44
CA ALA A 69 -9.01 -5.05 0.89
C ALA A 69 -7.96 -4.69 1.95
N LYS A 70 -7.66 -5.60 2.89
CA LYS A 70 -6.69 -5.36 3.97
C LYS A 70 -5.29 -5.13 3.43
N TRP A 71 -4.94 -5.67 2.27
CA TRP A 71 -3.61 -5.53 1.67
C TRP A 71 -3.43 -4.26 0.83
N HIS A 72 -4.42 -3.38 0.82
CA HIS A 72 -4.46 -2.18 -0.01
C HIS A 72 -4.75 -0.92 0.83
N LEU A 73 -3.80 0.01 0.86
CA LEU A 73 -3.93 1.25 1.64
C LEU A 73 -4.93 2.24 1.03
N GLY A 74 -5.21 2.15 -0.27
CA GLY A 74 -6.16 3.03 -0.94
C GLY A 74 -7.43 2.31 -1.37
N ILE A 75 -8.57 2.93 -1.11
CA ILE A 75 -9.89 2.52 -1.60
C ILE A 75 -10.42 3.60 -2.53
N ASP A 76 -10.69 3.24 -3.77
CA ASP A 76 -11.36 4.09 -4.75
C ASP A 76 -12.88 3.88 -4.67
N GLU A 77 -13.58 4.82 -4.04
CA GLU A 77 -15.03 4.75 -3.83
C GLU A 77 -15.86 4.78 -5.12
N ARG A 78 -15.26 5.09 -6.28
CA ARG A 78 -15.95 5.04 -7.58
C ARG A 78 -16.30 3.63 -8.01
N TYR A 79 -15.60 2.64 -7.46
CA TYR A 79 -15.75 1.24 -7.84
C TYR A 79 -16.42 0.44 -6.72
N PRO A 80 -17.29 -0.54 -7.05
CA PRO A 80 -17.95 -1.38 -6.06
C PRO A 80 -16.96 -2.31 -5.35
N GLU A 81 -17.28 -2.73 -4.12
CA GLU A 81 -16.43 -3.55 -3.25
C GLU A 81 -16.00 -4.91 -3.82
N ASN A 82 -16.77 -5.42 -4.79
CA ASN A 82 -16.52 -6.65 -5.53
C ASN A 82 -15.60 -6.46 -6.74
N THR A 83 -14.93 -5.32 -6.87
CA THR A 83 -13.99 -5.06 -7.98
C THR A 83 -12.58 -4.80 -7.49
N LYS A 84 -11.62 -5.47 -8.12
CA LYS A 84 -10.18 -5.31 -7.84
C LYS A 84 -9.71 -3.88 -8.04
N ARG A 85 -10.32 -3.18 -9.02
CA ARG A 85 -10.02 -1.79 -9.35
C ARG A 85 -10.28 -0.83 -8.18
N ARG A 86 -11.17 -1.17 -7.25
CA ARG A 86 -11.42 -0.40 -6.02
C ARG A 86 -10.19 -0.32 -5.14
N TYR A 87 -9.40 -1.39 -5.05
CA TYR A 87 -8.28 -1.46 -4.13
C TYR A 87 -6.99 -1.02 -4.84
N LYS A 88 -6.29 -0.09 -4.22
CA LYS A 88 -5.10 0.57 -4.74
C LYS A 88 -4.01 0.61 -3.67
N PHE A 89 -2.78 0.88 -4.09
CA PHE A 89 -1.63 0.95 -3.18
C PHE A 89 -1.38 -0.37 -2.41
N PRO A 90 -1.07 -1.47 -3.13
CA PRO A 90 -0.59 -2.68 -2.49
C PRO A 90 0.75 -2.42 -1.79
N TYR A 91 0.93 -2.99 -0.61
CA TYR A 91 2.13 -2.80 0.21
C TYR A 91 2.88 -4.09 0.56
N GLY A 92 2.39 -5.24 0.10
CA GLY A 92 2.97 -6.56 0.38
C GLY A 92 2.50 -7.62 -0.59
N ASP A 93 2.92 -8.86 -0.36
CA ASP A 93 2.70 -10.05 -1.20
C ASP A 93 1.52 -10.93 -0.70
N PHE A 94 0.58 -10.33 0.04
CA PHE A 94 -0.50 -11.02 0.75
C PHE A 94 -0.06 -11.95 1.90
N LYS A 95 1.23 -11.96 2.25
CA LYS A 95 1.77 -12.72 3.39
C LYS A 95 2.54 -11.82 4.34
N ASP A 96 3.47 -11.03 3.82
CA ASP A 96 4.37 -10.19 4.59
C ASP A 96 4.41 -8.76 4.01
N VAL A 97 4.73 -7.80 4.87
CA VAL A 97 4.81 -6.39 4.48
C VAL A 97 6.17 -6.12 3.86
N HIS A 98 6.22 -5.69 2.60
CA HIS A 98 7.47 -5.34 1.94
C HIS A 98 7.74 -3.84 2.07
N ARG A 99 8.93 -3.49 2.59
CA ARG A 99 9.37 -2.08 2.67
C ARG A 99 9.37 -1.41 1.30
N CYS A 100 9.75 -2.13 0.24
CA CYS A 100 9.73 -1.61 -1.13
C CYS A 100 8.30 -1.31 -1.62
N GLY A 101 7.30 -2.11 -1.23
CA GLY A 101 5.89 -1.88 -1.52
C GLY A 101 5.36 -0.63 -0.84
N LEU A 102 5.66 -0.44 0.45
CA LEU A 102 5.30 0.78 1.18
C LEU A 102 5.94 2.04 0.57
N LEU A 103 7.21 1.97 0.15
CA LEU A 103 7.90 3.08 -0.51
C LEU A 103 7.28 3.41 -1.87
N ALA A 104 6.93 2.39 -2.66
CA ALA A 104 6.24 2.57 -3.94
C ALA A 104 4.85 3.17 -3.74
N ALA A 105 4.12 2.70 -2.73
CA ALA A 105 2.81 3.24 -2.36
C ALA A 105 2.91 4.73 -1.97
N ARG A 106 3.85 5.08 -1.10
CA ARG A 106 4.11 6.47 -0.70
C ARG A 106 4.49 7.35 -1.89
N SER A 107 5.40 6.88 -2.74
CA SER A 107 5.84 7.63 -3.92
C SER A 107 4.67 7.99 -4.83
N ARG A 108 3.79 7.02 -5.12
CA ARG A 108 2.57 7.28 -5.88
C ARG A 108 1.59 8.19 -5.14
N ALA A 109 1.45 8.04 -3.83
CA ALA A 109 0.55 8.88 -3.05
C ALA A 109 0.95 10.35 -3.14
N ILE A 110 2.27 10.64 -3.10
CA ILE A 110 2.83 11.98 -3.30
C ILE A 110 2.54 12.50 -4.72
N GLN A 111 2.73 11.67 -5.75
CA GLN A 111 2.49 12.07 -7.15
C GLN A 111 1.05 12.56 -7.38
N TYR A 112 0.08 11.87 -6.79
CA TYR A 112 -1.34 12.21 -6.88
C TYR A 112 -1.86 13.05 -5.70
N ARG A 113 -0.97 13.52 -4.81
CA ARG A 113 -1.28 14.33 -3.62
C ARG A 113 -2.31 13.71 -2.66
N TYR A 114 -2.30 12.39 -2.51
CA TYR A 114 -3.07 11.69 -1.47
C TYR A 114 -2.37 11.76 -0.11
N TYR A 115 -2.50 12.88 0.58
CA TYR A 115 -1.80 13.14 1.85
C TYR A 115 -2.11 12.11 2.93
N ASP A 116 -3.35 11.62 3.04
CA ASP A 116 -3.74 10.61 4.04
C ASP A 116 -3.02 9.27 3.82
N ILE A 117 -2.90 8.85 2.55
CA ILE A 117 -2.23 7.61 2.16
C ILE A 117 -0.72 7.77 2.29
N GLU A 118 -0.20 8.95 1.94
CA GLU A 118 1.21 9.27 2.14
C GLU A 118 1.62 9.18 3.61
N ASP A 119 0.87 9.84 4.51
CA ASP A 119 1.15 9.84 5.95
C ASP A 119 1.07 8.42 6.52
N ALA A 120 0.01 7.68 6.18
CA ALA A 120 -0.15 6.29 6.59
C ALA A 120 1.02 5.41 6.12
N ALA A 121 1.40 5.49 4.84
CA ALA A 121 2.54 4.74 4.32
C ALA A 121 3.86 5.16 4.99
N GLY A 122 4.05 6.46 5.23
CA GLY A 122 5.19 7.00 5.95
C GLY A 122 5.33 6.42 7.36
N ARG A 123 4.24 6.38 8.13
CA ARG A 123 4.21 5.78 9.48
C ARG A 123 4.60 4.30 9.47
N LEU A 124 4.08 3.51 8.51
CA LEU A 124 4.43 2.09 8.38
C LEU A 124 5.92 1.88 8.05
N ILE A 125 6.49 2.73 7.18
CA ILE A 125 7.92 2.68 6.84
C ILE A 125 8.77 2.99 8.08
N GLU A 126 8.38 3.99 8.86
CA GLU A 126 9.08 4.35 10.08
C GLU A 126 8.97 3.25 11.14
N MET A 127 7.78 2.67 11.34
CA MET A 127 7.57 1.55 12.26
C MET A 127 8.41 0.32 11.89
N SER A 128 8.43 -0.09 10.62
CA SER A 128 9.25 -1.22 10.17
C SER A 128 10.75 -0.95 10.32
N SER A 129 11.18 0.30 10.09
CA SER A 129 12.58 0.71 10.33
C SER A 129 12.95 0.63 11.81
N ARG A 130 12.10 1.18 12.69
CA ARG A 130 12.30 1.12 14.14
C ARG A 130 12.31 -0.31 14.65
N LYS A 131 11.40 -1.16 14.17
CA LYS A 131 11.32 -2.57 14.59
C LYS A 131 12.56 -3.35 14.18
N ARG A 132 13.08 -3.10 12.97
CA ARG A 132 14.37 -3.66 12.52
C ARG A 132 15.52 -3.23 13.44
N GLU A 133 15.57 -1.97 13.81
CA GLU A 133 16.61 -1.44 14.70
C GLU A 133 16.51 -2.02 16.12
N GLN A 134 15.29 -2.15 16.66
CA GLN A 134 15.04 -2.83 17.94
C GLN A 134 15.45 -4.31 17.91
N ALA A 135 15.23 -5.00 16.79
CA ALA A 135 15.68 -6.38 16.60
C ALA A 135 17.21 -6.48 16.43
N ALA A 136 17.87 -5.40 16.00
CA ALA A 136 19.33 -5.33 15.82
C ALA A 136 20.07 -4.78 17.04
N ALA A 137 19.39 -4.14 17.99
CA ALA A 137 19.99 -3.65 19.22
C ALA A 137 20.46 -4.84 20.07
N PRO A 138 21.76 -4.92 20.43
CA PRO A 138 22.24 -5.97 21.32
C PRO A 138 21.54 -5.82 22.67
N LEU A 139 21.07 -6.95 23.22
CA LEU A 139 20.46 -7.01 24.56
C LEU A 139 21.36 -6.26 25.56
N PRO A 140 20.79 -5.43 26.45
CA PRO A 140 21.58 -4.86 27.54
C PRO A 140 22.18 -6.02 28.34
N ASN A 141 23.51 -6.05 28.40
CA ASN A 141 24.25 -7.05 29.15
C ASN A 141 23.81 -6.95 30.63
N PRO A 142 23.36 -8.05 31.27
CA PRO A 142 22.91 -8.02 32.66
C PRO A 142 24.01 -7.64 33.65
#